data_AF-A0A7Y9KEW5-F1
#
_entry.id   AF-A0A7Y9KEW5-F1
#
_cell.length_a   1.000
_cell.length_b   1.000
_cell.length_c   1.000
_cell.angle_alpha   90.00
_cell.angle_beta   90.00
_cell.angle_gamma   90.00
#
_symmetry.space_group_name_H-M   'P 1'
#
loop_
_entity.id
_entity.type
_entity.pdbx_description
1 polymer ?
#
loop_
_entity_poly.entity_id
_entity_poly.type
_entity_poly.pdbx_seq_one_letter_code
_entity_poly.pdbx_strand_id
1 'polypeptide(L)' 'MTRLVDRLLARVAPKATASAACKNYYYCSGGLYYRKTCCDGQCRHYVIGACGSP' A
#
# COMPACT_ATOMS: atom_id res chain seq x y z
N MET A 1 -25.92 -11.56 23.14
CA MET A 1 -24.50 -11.99 23.15
C MET A 1 -23.81 -11.52 21.87
N THR A 2 -23.51 -10.23 21.72
CA THR A 2 -23.01 -9.64 20.46
C THR A 2 -21.80 -8.71 20.62
N ARG A 3 -21.36 -8.43 21.85
CA ARG A 3 -20.30 -7.45 22.13
C ARG A 3 -18.88 -7.92 21.74
N LEU A 4 -18.67 -9.23 21.64
CA LEU A 4 -17.35 -9.81 21.28
C LEU A 4 -17.07 -9.70 19.79
N VAL A 5 -18.06 -9.99 18.93
CA VAL A 5 -17.93 -9.88 17.47
C VAL A 5 -17.75 -8.43 17.01
N ASP A 6 -18.45 -7.49 17.66
CA ASP A 6 -18.35 -6.05 17.38
C ASP A 6 -16.95 -5.50 17.67
N ARG A 7 -16.35 -5.89 18.80
CA ARG A 7 -14.97 -5.52 19.17
C ARG A 7 -13.90 -6.12 18.25
N LEU A 8 -14.14 -7.32 17.73
CA LEU A 8 -13.27 -7.94 16.75
C LEU A 8 -13.35 -7.22 15.40
N LEU A 9 -14.56 -6.87 14.93
CA LEU A 9 -14.73 -6.07 13.73
C LEU A 9 -14.07 -4.69 13.86
N ALA A 10 -14.21 -4.01 15.00
CA ALA A 10 -13.56 -2.72 15.23
C ALA A 10 -12.03 -2.78 15.23
N ARG A 11 -11.42 -3.93 15.55
CA ARG A 11 -9.96 -4.13 15.48
C ARG A 11 -9.48 -4.63 14.12
N VAL A 12 -10.27 -5.45 13.44
CA VAL A 12 -9.90 -6.06 12.16
C VAL A 12 -10.22 -5.12 10.99
N ALA A 13 -11.32 -4.37 11.03
CA ALA A 13 -11.69 -3.42 9.99
C ALA A 13 -10.59 -2.37 9.69
N PRO A 14 -9.98 -1.68 10.68
CA PRO A 14 -8.90 -0.74 10.40
C PRO A 14 -7.63 -1.46 9.93
N LYS A 15 -7.37 -2.70 10.36
CA LYS A 15 -6.17 -3.45 9.94
C LYS A 15 -6.30 -4.04 8.53
N ALA A 16 -7.51 -4.44 8.14
CA ALA A 16 -7.85 -4.86 6.79
C ALA A 16 -7.88 -3.67 5.82
N THR A 17 -8.37 -2.51 6.26
CA THR A 17 -8.33 -1.27 5.45
C THR A 17 -6.95 -0.63 5.43
N ALA A 18 -6.11 -0.76 6.46
CA ALA A 18 -4.70 -0.35 6.45
C ALA A 18 -3.91 -1.06 5.34
N SER A 19 -4.15 -2.37 5.20
CA SER A 19 -3.62 -3.18 4.09
C SER A 19 -4.16 -2.74 2.71
N ALA A 20 -5.38 -2.18 2.68
CA ALA A 20 -6.01 -1.63 1.48
C ALA A 20 -5.68 -0.14 1.22
N ALA A 21 -5.16 0.58 2.21
CA ALA A 21 -4.81 2.01 2.14
C ALA A 21 -3.40 2.24 1.57
N CYS A 22 -2.76 1.19 1.05
CA CYS A 22 -1.51 1.28 0.34
C CYS A 22 -1.67 2.08 -0.95
N LYS A 23 -1.18 3.33 -0.97
CA LYS A 23 -1.14 4.14 -2.19
C LYS A 23 0.07 3.75 -3.02
N ASN A 24 -0.16 3.41 -4.28
CA ASN A 24 0.89 3.14 -5.24
C ASN A 24 1.10 4.36 -6.14
N TYR A 25 2.35 4.78 -6.28
CA TYR A 25 2.80 5.85 -7.16
C TYR A 25 3.83 5.28 -8.11
N TYR A 26 3.70 5.64 -9.39
CA TYR A 26 4.60 5.18 -10.43
C TYR A 26 5.31 6.38 -11.02
N TYR A 27 6.63 6.33 -11.10
CA TYR A 27 7.41 7.42 -11.67
C TYR A 27 8.70 6.93 -12.30
N CYS A 28 9.18 7.74 -13.23
CA CYS A 28 10.43 7.52 -13.94
C CYS A 28 11.52 8.44 -13.39
N SER A 29 12.68 7.87 -13.10
CA SER A 29 13.85 8.65 -12.67
C SER A 29 15.14 7.98 -13.13
N GLY A 30 16.02 8.72 -13.80
CA GLY A 30 17.32 8.20 -14.26
C GLY A 30 17.23 6.98 -15.19
N GLY A 31 16.17 6.87 -16.00
CA GLY A 31 15.96 5.72 -16.91
C GLY A 31 15.41 4.46 -16.23
N LEU A 32 15.14 4.49 -14.92
CA LEU A 32 14.54 3.38 -14.17
C LEU A 32 13.11 3.73 -13.74
N TYR A 33 12.21 2.76 -13.87
CA TYR A 33 10.81 2.86 -13.50
C TYR A 33 10.62 2.38 -12.07
N TYR A 34 10.11 3.27 -11.23
CA TYR A 34 9.93 3.04 -9.81
C TYR A 34 8.45 2.93 -9.47
N ARG A 35 8.12 1.96 -8.62
CA ARG A 35 6.87 1.87 -7.89
C ARG A 35 7.13 2.25 -6.44
N LYS A 36 6.54 3.36 -6.00
CA LYS A 36 6.49 3.74 -4.59
C LYS A 36 5.16 3.29 -4.00
N THR A 37 5.23 2.39 -3.03
CA THR A 37 4.06 1.93 -2.28
C THR A 37 4.12 2.51 -0.87
N CYS A 38 3.11 3.29 -0.49
CA CYS A 38 3.00 3.88 0.85
C CYS A 38 1.81 3.26 1.59
N CYS A 39 2.08 2.49 2.64
CA CYS A 39 1.09 1.88 3.53
C CYS A 39 1.30 2.42 4.94
N ASP A 40 0.25 2.92 5.61
CA ASP A 40 0.31 3.39 7.01
C ASP A 40 1.48 4.35 7.32
N GLY A 41 1.76 5.30 6.41
CA GLY A 41 2.87 6.25 6.56
C GLY A 41 4.26 5.70 6.24
N GLN A 42 4.40 4.39 5.98
CA GLN A 42 5.63 3.75 5.55
C GLN A 42 5.66 3.68 4.02
N CYS A 43 6.61 4.37 3.40
CA CYS A 43 6.82 4.34 1.95
C CYS A 43 8.01 3.45 1.57
N ARG A 44 7.78 2.53 0.64
CA ARG A 44 8.82 1.68 0.04
C ARG A 44 8.92 1.95 -1.44
N HIS A 45 10.14 2.07 -1.94
CA HIS A 45 10.43 2.23 -3.35
C HIS A 45 10.91 0.90 -3.93
N TYR A 46 10.32 0.49 -5.04
CA TYR A 46 10.68 -0.71 -5.77
C TYR A 46 11.05 -0.32 -7.18
N VAL A 47 12.21 -0.77 -7.67
CA VAL A 47 12.52 -0.72 -9.10
C VAL A 47 11.71 -1.82 -9.76
N ILE A 48 10.87 -1.46 -10.72
CA ILE A 48 9.98 -2.40 -11.42
C ILE A 48 10.35 -2.58 -12.89
N GLY A 49 11.25 -1.74 -13.43
CA GLY A 49 11.75 -1.90 -14.79
C GLY A 49 12.56 -0.70 -15.25
N ALA A 50 12.82 -0.63 -16.55
CA ALA A 50 13.37 0.55 -17.19
C ALA A 50 12.23 1.49 -17.63
N CYS A 51 12.50 2.78 -17.64
CA CYS A 51 11.61 3.77 -18.26
C CYS A 51 11.76 3.70 -19.78
N GLY A 52 10.64 3.50 -20.48
CA GLY A 52 10.64 3.47 -21.95
C GLY A 52 10.74 2.08 -22.57
N SER A 53 10.21 1.03 -21.95
CA SER A 53 9.71 -0.11 -22.75
C SER A 53 8.38 0.33 -23.39
N PRO A 54 8.15 0.05 -24.69
CA PRO A 54 7.38 0.87 -25.65
C PRO A 54 5.92 1.14 -25.29
#